data_AF-A0A537EVS3-F1
#
_entry.id   AF-A0A537EVS3-F1
#
_cell.length_a   1.000
_cell.length_b   1.000
_cell.length_c   1.000
_cell.angle_alpha   90.00
_cell.angle_beta   90.00
_cell.angle_gamma   90.00
#
_symmetry.space_group_name_H-M   'P 1'
#
loop_
_entity.id
_entity.type
_entity.pdbx_description
1 polymer ?
#
loop_
_entity_poly.entity_id
_entity_poly.type
_entity_poly.pdbx_seq_one_letter_code
_entity_poly.pdbx_strand_id
1 'polypeptide(L)'
;MEEFRDELSTVLGKNLVGAYLHGSIAFPEYEPHAGDIDFHVVIRRPLAGEEIRRLDHLHRALSARFEFGKRLDGFYIPLAKARKSEIPRGIVYGAHGRIHHGGSDDAWALHREHLHASAYIRLQGPSARDGP
;
A
#
# COMPACT_ATOMS: atom_id res chain seq x y z
N MET A 1 2.22 12.31 -1.37
CA MET A 1 1.42 11.20 -1.94
C MET A 1 1.55 11.09 -3.46
N GLU A 2 1.60 12.20 -4.20
CA GLU A 2 1.85 12.18 -5.65
C GLU A 2 3.18 11.50 -6.01
N GLU A 3 4.28 11.89 -5.35
CA GLU A 3 5.59 11.27 -5.58
C GLU A 3 5.58 9.76 -5.31
N PHE A 4 4.87 9.31 -4.27
CA PHE A 4 4.72 7.88 -4.01
C PHE A 4 3.96 7.18 -5.14
N ARG A 5 2.85 7.74 -5.63
CA ARG A 5 2.08 7.19 -6.76
C ARG A 5 2.92 7.10 -8.03
N ASP A 6 3.65 8.16 -8.36
CA ASP A 6 4.38 8.26 -9.63
C ASP A 6 5.59 7.31 -9.65
N GLU A 7 6.29 7.21 -8.51
CA GLU A 7 7.38 6.25 -8.35
C GLU A 7 6.88 4.80 -8.29
N LEU A 8 5.72 4.52 -7.68
CA LEU A 8 5.11 3.19 -7.76
C LEU A 8 4.83 2.79 -9.21
N SER A 9 4.30 3.70 -10.03
CA SER A 9 4.08 3.46 -11.45
C SER A 9 5.38 3.17 -12.21
N THR A 10 6.45 3.91 -11.89
CA THR A 10 7.77 3.74 -12.52
C THR A 10 8.43 2.42 -12.13
N VAL A 11 8.41 2.08 -10.84
CA VAL A 11 9.08 0.89 -10.29
C VAL A 11 8.33 -0.39 -10.65
N LEU A 12 7.00 -0.39 -10.57
CA LEU A 12 6.18 -1.60 -10.73
C LEU A 12 5.63 -1.75 -12.15
N GLY A 13 5.47 -0.66 -12.91
CA GLY A 13 4.98 -0.68 -14.28
C GLY A 13 3.71 -1.54 -14.43
N LYS A 14 3.76 -2.53 -15.33
CA LYS A 14 2.65 -3.46 -15.55
C LYS A 14 2.34 -4.34 -14.34
N ASN A 15 3.24 -4.48 -13.36
CA ASN A 15 2.95 -5.25 -12.15
C ASN A 15 2.02 -4.49 -11.20
N LEU A 16 1.91 -3.16 -11.30
CA LEU A 16 0.94 -2.38 -10.53
C LEU A 16 -0.49 -2.66 -11.01
N VAL A 17 -1.37 -3.03 -10.07
CA VAL A 17 -2.81 -3.15 -10.28
C VAL A 17 -3.53 -1.93 -9.72
N GLY A 18 -3.18 -1.54 -8.49
CA GLY A 18 -3.75 -0.38 -7.82
C GLY A 18 -2.99 -0.04 -6.55
N ALA A 19 -3.16 1.20 -6.10
CA ALA A 19 -2.56 1.74 -4.89
C ALA A 19 -3.64 2.53 -4.13
N TYR A 20 -3.84 2.15 -2.88
CA TYR A 20 -4.91 2.61 -2.03
C TYR A 20 -4.35 3.00 -0.67
N LEU A 21 -4.86 4.09 -0.11
CA LEU A 21 -4.55 4.51 1.25
C LEU A 21 -5.76 4.26 2.14
N HIS A 22 -5.49 3.80 3.34
CA HIS A 22 -6.48 3.54 4.36
C HIS A 22 -5.99 4.09 5.70
N GLY A 23 -6.70 3.74 6.75
CA GLY A 23 -6.46 4.28 8.07
C GLY A 23 -7.11 5.65 8.24
N SER A 24 -6.67 6.33 9.28
CA SER A 24 -7.27 7.56 9.77
C SER A 24 -7.24 8.72 8.76
N ILE A 25 -6.30 8.72 7.81
CA ILE A 25 -6.22 9.72 6.73
C ILE A 25 -7.41 9.66 5.76
N ALA A 26 -8.11 8.52 5.68
CA ALA A 26 -9.30 8.36 4.85
C ALA A 26 -10.57 8.96 5.48
N PHE A 27 -10.49 9.43 6.74
CA PHE A 27 -11.62 10.00 7.46
C PHE A 27 -11.41 11.51 7.71
N PRO A 28 -12.37 12.37 7.36
CA PRO A 28 -12.22 13.83 7.42
C PRO A 28 -12.10 14.41 8.83
N GLU A 29 -12.34 13.62 9.88
CA GLU A 29 -12.32 14.02 11.29
C GLU A 29 -10.95 13.84 11.95
N TYR A 30 -9.93 13.38 11.20
CA TYR A 30 -8.65 13.01 11.78
C TYR A 30 -7.64 14.16 11.86
N GLU A 31 -7.04 14.30 13.05
CA GLU A 31 -5.91 15.18 13.32
C GLU A 31 -4.66 14.67 12.54
N PRO A 32 -4.12 15.42 11.55
CA PRO A 32 -3.07 14.93 10.64
C PRO A 32 -1.79 14.46 11.34
N HIS A 33 -1.59 14.81 12.61
CA HIS A 33 -0.34 14.68 13.33
C HIS A 33 -0.17 13.38 14.14
N ALA A 34 -1.17 12.49 14.25
CA ALA A 34 -1.15 11.45 15.29
C ALA A 34 -0.85 9.99 14.88
N GLY A 35 -0.80 9.59 13.61
CA GLY A 35 -0.77 8.14 13.27
C GLY A 35 -0.31 7.76 11.87
N ASP A 36 -0.04 6.47 11.65
CA ASP A 36 0.55 6.02 10.40
C ASP A 36 -0.37 6.24 9.18
N ILE A 37 0.24 6.34 8.01
CA ILE A 37 -0.42 6.42 6.71
C ILE A 37 -0.41 5.01 6.14
N ASP A 38 -1.53 4.31 6.35
CA ASP A 38 -1.65 2.93 5.91
C ASP A 38 -1.85 2.84 4.39
N PHE A 39 -1.14 1.93 3.72
CA PHE A 39 -1.32 1.68 2.28
C PHE A 39 -1.43 0.20 1.89
N HIS A 40 -2.15 -0.04 0.78
CA HIS A 40 -2.23 -1.32 0.09
C HIS A 40 -1.88 -1.08 -1.36
N VAL A 41 -0.80 -1.70 -1.81
CA VAL A 41 -0.44 -1.77 -3.22
C VAL A 41 -0.74 -3.17 -3.71
N VAL A 42 -1.71 -3.29 -4.61
CA VAL A 42 -2.05 -4.56 -5.25
C VAL A 42 -1.16 -4.77 -6.45
N ILE A 43 -0.48 -5.92 -6.50
CA ILE A 43 0.46 -6.28 -7.58
C ILE A 43 0.01 -7.54 -8.30
N ARG A 44 0.27 -7.66 -9.60
CA ARG A 44 -0.19 -8.84 -10.39
C ARG A 44 0.54 -10.11 -9.98
N ARG A 45 1.85 -10.01 -9.74
CA ARG A 45 2.73 -11.12 -9.36
C ARG A 45 3.62 -10.72 -8.18
N PRO A 46 4.24 -11.70 -7.47
CA PRO A 46 5.24 -11.40 -6.45
C PRO A 46 6.33 -10.45 -6.97
N LEU A 47 6.81 -9.59 -6.07
CA LEU A 47 7.86 -8.63 -6.40
C LEU A 47 9.17 -9.35 -6.72
N ALA A 48 9.83 -8.92 -7.78
CA ALA A 48 11.18 -9.32 -8.11
C ALA A 48 12.19 -8.60 -7.20
N GLY A 49 13.40 -9.18 -7.06
CA GLY A 49 14.44 -8.58 -6.21
C GLY A 49 14.82 -7.15 -6.61
N GLU A 50 14.76 -6.81 -7.90
CA GLU A 50 14.97 -5.43 -8.36
C GLU A 50 13.85 -4.48 -7.94
N GLU A 51 12.58 -4.89 -8.09
CA GLU A 51 11.41 -4.11 -7.66
C GLU A 51 11.51 -3.84 -6.15
N ILE A 52 11.86 -4.84 -5.34
CA ILE A 52 12.06 -4.70 -3.89
C ILE A 52 13.15 -3.68 -3.56
N ARG A 53 14.31 -3.75 -4.22
CA ARG A 53 15.41 -2.79 -4.00
C ARG A 53 15.01 -1.36 -4.36
N ARG A 54 14.30 -1.18 -5.47
CA ARG A 54 13.83 0.15 -5.90
C ARG A 54 12.76 0.70 -4.95
N LEU A 55 11.86 -0.15 -4.47
CA LEU A 55 10.88 0.24 -3.44
C LEU A 55 11.56 0.61 -2.12
N ASP A 56 12.59 -0.12 -1.67
CA ASP A 56 13.35 0.26 -0.46
C ASP A 56 14.02 1.62 -0.63
N HIS A 57 14.58 1.90 -1.80
CA HIS A 57 15.13 3.22 -2.11
C HIS A 57 14.06 4.32 -2.06
N LEU A 58 12.90 4.08 -2.68
CA LEU A 58 11.75 5.00 -2.64
C LEU A 58 11.33 5.32 -1.20
N HIS A 59 11.11 4.29 -0.37
CA HIS A 59 10.68 4.46 1.02
C HIS A 59 11.69 5.26 1.84
N ARG A 60 12.99 5.00 1.67
CA ARG A 60 14.05 5.78 2.33
C ARG A 60 14.08 7.22 1.86
N ALA A 61 13.95 7.45 0.56
CA ALA A 61 13.95 8.79 -0.02
C ALA A 61 12.76 9.62 0.50
N LEU A 62 11.56 9.03 0.54
CA LEU A 62 10.37 9.68 1.08
C LEU A 62 10.54 9.98 2.57
N SER A 63 11.05 9.02 3.35
CA SER A 63 11.31 9.22 4.80
C SER A 63 12.35 10.29 5.09
N ALA A 64 13.33 10.48 4.21
CA ALA A 64 14.35 11.52 4.38
C ALA A 64 13.86 12.91 3.99
N ARG A 65 12.93 12.99 3.02
CA ARG A 65 12.47 14.26 2.42
C ARG A 65 11.20 14.80 3.05
N PHE A 66 10.35 13.94 3.59
CA PHE A 66 9.04 14.32 4.10
C PHE A 66 8.85 13.81 5.52
N GLU A 67 8.36 14.68 6.41
CA GLU A 67 8.07 14.34 7.82
C GLU A 67 7.14 13.12 7.93
N PHE A 68 6.16 13.02 7.02
CA PHE A 68 5.21 11.91 6.95
C PHE A 68 5.73 10.70 6.18
N GLY A 69 6.89 10.78 5.51
CA GLY A 69 7.43 9.67 4.73
C GLY A 69 7.76 8.44 5.58
N LYS A 70 8.20 8.64 6.83
CA LYS A 70 8.43 7.57 7.80
C LYS A 70 7.15 6.89 8.31
N ARG A 71 5.99 7.54 8.11
CA ARG A 71 4.66 7.08 8.53
C ARG A 71 3.99 6.22 7.47
N LEU A 72 4.57 6.06 6.29
CA LEU A 72 4.07 5.09 5.31
C LEU A 72 4.27 3.68 5.85
N ASP A 73 3.17 3.07 6.28
CA ASP A 73 3.10 1.68 6.72
C ASP A 73 2.11 0.93 5.82
N GLY A 74 2.39 -0.30 5.43
CA GLY A 74 1.49 -1.01 4.56
C GLY A 74 2.10 -2.08 3.68
N PHE A 75 1.26 -2.70 2.85
CA PHE A 75 1.57 -3.97 2.24
C PHE A 75 1.54 -3.94 0.71
N TYR A 76 2.44 -4.73 0.11
CA TYR A 76 2.43 -5.07 -1.31
C TYR A 76 1.81 -6.45 -1.49
N ILE A 77 0.53 -6.49 -1.88
CA ILE A 77 -0.30 -7.70 -1.87
C ILE A 77 -0.46 -8.24 -3.29
N PRO A 78 -0.02 -9.48 -3.58
CA PRO A 78 -0.33 -10.13 -4.84
C PRO A 78 -1.84 -10.26 -5.06
N LEU A 79 -2.32 -9.97 -6.27
CA LEU A 79 -3.74 -9.98 -6.64
C LEU A 79 -4.41 -11.32 -6.32
N ALA A 80 -3.68 -12.43 -6.50
CA ALA A 80 -4.15 -13.76 -6.15
C ALA A 80 -4.42 -13.95 -4.65
N LYS A 81 -3.74 -13.20 -3.77
CA LYS A 81 -4.01 -13.17 -2.32
C LYS A 81 -5.10 -12.15 -1.99
N ALA A 82 -5.07 -10.97 -2.60
CA ALA A 82 -6.07 -9.91 -2.39
C ALA A 82 -7.51 -10.36 -2.70
N ARG A 83 -7.69 -11.29 -3.65
CA ARG A 83 -9.01 -11.83 -4.01
C ARG A 83 -9.60 -12.76 -2.95
N LYS A 84 -8.79 -13.31 -2.04
CA LYS A 84 -9.25 -14.29 -1.08
C LYS A 84 -9.66 -13.65 0.24
N SER A 85 -10.35 -14.41 1.08
CA SER A 85 -10.73 -14.01 2.43
C SER A 85 -9.66 -14.34 3.46
N GLU A 86 -8.72 -15.24 3.17
CA GLU A 86 -7.66 -15.56 4.13
C GLU A 86 -6.65 -14.43 4.27
N ILE A 87 -6.07 -14.30 5.47
CA ILE A 87 -5.02 -13.33 5.76
C ILE A 87 -3.85 -13.52 4.78
N PRO A 88 -3.44 -12.48 4.03
CA PRO A 88 -2.29 -12.57 3.15
C PRO A 88 -1.01 -12.63 4.00
N ARG A 89 -0.35 -13.78 4.00
CA ARG A 89 0.91 -14.02 4.76
C ARG A 89 2.14 -14.05 3.85
N GLY A 90 3.32 -13.85 4.42
CA GLY A 90 4.59 -13.97 3.69
C GLY A 90 4.74 -12.92 2.59
N ILE A 91 4.13 -11.74 2.77
CA ILE A 91 4.13 -10.66 1.80
C ILE A 91 5.19 -9.61 2.13
N VAL A 92 5.47 -8.74 1.16
CA VAL A 92 6.37 -7.60 1.33
C VAL A 92 5.57 -6.44 1.93
N TYR A 93 6.19 -5.71 2.85
CA TYR A 93 5.56 -4.54 3.48
C TYR A 93 6.57 -3.41 3.63
N GLY A 94 6.08 -2.17 3.60
CA GLY A 94 6.86 -0.98 3.92
C GLY A 94 6.50 -0.52 5.33
N ALA A 95 7.48 -0.23 6.16
CA ALA A 95 7.27 0.33 7.48
C ALA A 95 8.51 1.11 7.91
N HIS A 96 8.30 2.25 8.58
CA HIS A 96 9.37 3.12 9.09
C HIS A 96 10.38 3.53 8.00
N GLY A 97 9.88 3.82 6.80
CA GLY A 97 10.72 4.27 5.67
C GLY A 97 11.61 3.18 5.05
N ARG A 98 11.30 1.89 5.25
CA ARG A 98 12.04 0.76 4.68
C ARG A 98 11.12 -0.37 4.22
N ILE A 99 11.64 -1.23 3.34
CA ILE A 99 10.95 -2.45 2.91
C ILE A 99 11.39 -3.65 3.74
N HIS A 100 10.42 -4.50 4.06
CA HIS A 100 10.55 -5.71 4.86
C HIS A 100 9.83 -6.90 4.18
N HIS A 101 10.13 -8.11 4.64
CA HIS A 101 9.59 -9.35 4.08
C HIS A 101 8.89 -10.19 5.15
N GLY A 102 8.03 -11.11 4.72
CA GLY A 102 7.41 -12.07 5.63
C GLY A 102 6.21 -11.54 6.39
N GLY A 103 5.69 -10.37 6.03
CA GLY A 103 4.58 -9.72 6.74
C GLY A 103 3.25 -10.48 6.61
N SER A 104 2.33 -10.14 7.50
CA SER A 104 0.92 -10.50 7.43
C SER A 104 0.06 -9.31 7.82
N ASP A 105 -1.06 -9.14 7.10
CA ASP A 105 -2.05 -8.13 7.45
C ASP A 105 -3.07 -8.74 8.43
N ASP A 106 -2.81 -8.63 9.74
CA ASP A 106 -3.68 -9.22 10.76
C ASP A 106 -5.03 -8.49 10.88
N ALA A 107 -5.14 -7.29 10.32
CA ALA A 107 -6.38 -6.52 10.18
C ALA A 107 -7.08 -6.76 8.83
N TRP A 108 -6.68 -7.79 8.07
CA TRP A 108 -7.15 -8.03 6.70
C TRP A 108 -8.67 -8.06 6.55
N ALA A 109 -9.40 -8.62 7.51
CA ALA A 109 -10.87 -8.63 7.45
C ALA A 109 -11.44 -7.21 7.39
N LEU A 110 -10.95 -6.32 8.26
CA LEU A 110 -11.34 -4.91 8.29
C LEU A 110 -10.91 -4.17 7.02
N HIS A 111 -9.66 -4.36 6.58
CA HIS A 111 -9.16 -3.73 5.37
C HIS A 111 -9.89 -4.18 4.10
N ARG A 112 -10.27 -5.46 4.03
CA ARG A 112 -11.08 -6.00 2.94
C ARG A 112 -12.48 -5.40 2.93
N GLU A 113 -13.10 -5.24 4.09
CA GLU A 113 -14.38 -4.54 4.21
C GLU A 113 -14.25 -3.07 3.77
N HIS A 114 -13.20 -2.35 4.18
CA HIS A 114 -12.96 -0.98 3.71
C HIS A 114 -12.81 -0.89 2.18
N LEU A 115 -12.14 -1.86 1.56
CA LEU A 115 -12.06 -1.95 0.10
C LEU A 115 -13.45 -2.13 -0.54
N HIS A 116 -14.30 -3.01 0.00
CA HIS A 116 -15.67 -3.19 -0.49
C HIS A 116 -16.54 -1.96 -0.27
N ALA A 117 -16.45 -1.34 0.90
CA ALA A 117 -17.20 -0.15 1.28
C ALA A 117 -16.70 1.14 0.60
N SER A 118 -15.61 1.08 -0.16
CA SER A 118 -14.92 2.24 -0.75
C SER A 118 -14.40 3.25 0.29
N ALA A 119 -14.07 2.79 1.49
CA ALA A 119 -13.49 3.57 2.58
C ALA A 119 -11.96 3.65 2.44
N TYR A 120 -11.50 4.21 1.32
CA TYR A 120 -10.08 4.40 1.00
C TYR A 120 -9.86 5.65 0.15
N ILE A 121 -8.65 6.20 0.18
CA ILE A 121 -8.21 7.20 -0.80
C ILE A 121 -7.52 6.45 -1.95
N ARG A 122 -8.03 6.62 -3.17
CA ARG A 122 -7.48 6.00 -4.37
C ARG A 122 -6.33 6.84 -4.93
N LEU A 123 -5.13 6.27 -4.97
CA LEU A 123 -4.02 6.87 -5.71
C LEU A 123 -4.00 6.41 -7.17
N GLN A 124 -4.28 5.12 -7.42
CA GLN A 124 -4.30 4.52 -8.76
C GLN A 124 -5.04 3.18 -8.78
N GLY A 125 -5.52 2.78 -9.96
CA GLY A 125 -6.16 1.47 -10.19
C GLY A 125 -7.69 1.53 -10.23
N PRO A 126 -8.35 0.37 -10.42
CA PRO A 126 -9.81 0.31 -10.47
C PRO A 126 -10.41 0.65 -9.11
N SER A 127 -11.60 1.27 -9.11
CA SER A 127 -12.46 1.36 -7.93
C SER A 127 -13.12 0.01 -7.65
N ALA A 128 -13.39 -0.30 -6.38
CA ALA A 128 -14.27 -1.41 -6.01
C ALA A 128 -15.67 -1.27 -6.64
N ARG A 129 -16.10 -0.04 -6.95
CA ARG A 129 -17.37 0.28 -7.63
C ARG A 129 -17.34 0.14 -9.15
N ASP A 130 -16.16 -0.01 -9.76
CA ASP A 130 -16.05 -0.02 -11.21
C ASP A 130 -16.49 -1.38 -11.82
N GLY A 131 -16.71 -2.41 -10.98
CA GLY A 131 -17.15 -3.75 -11.41
C GLY A 131 -16.20 -4.42 -12.42
N PRO A 132 -16.36 -5.72 -12.70
CA PRO A 132 -15.97 -6.27 -14.00
C PRO A 132 -16.87 -5.76 -15.13
#